data_AF-A0A2E8IZH7-F1
#
_entry.id   AF-A0A2E8IZH7-F1
#
_cell.length_a   1.000
_cell.length_b   1.000
_cell.length_c   1.000
_cell.angle_alpha   90.00
_cell.angle_beta   90.00
_cell.angle_gamma   90.00
#
_symmetry.space_group_name_H-M   'P 1'
#
loop_
_entity.id
_entity.type
_entity.pdbx_description
1 polymer ?
#
loop_
_entity_poly.entity_id
_entity_poly.type
_entity_poly.pdbx_seq_one_letter_code
_entity_poly.pdbx_strand_id
1 'polypeptide(L)'
;MAQGELPEIFGSDWIPKSTLDFTQPLLAVAARREILLFVTQQHDGKISLVADIWDHLITSEPKQFEGPSWSKFSKRFIDGLSKGLVSQLDSKMAEEKQSEVIPRRDVETYVTRRNTHFLLDMKLMLRRLAHYMSVTVKQRLDWQSHMTRTRYMDEVLKQIFTDGIETPDGSKFGGKGFRSTWQEAVVAVASGLKSNPNADLSATPGNGYQGDLVAPMIRDVGLALAMGDTPLSVMAA
;
A
#
# COMPACT_ATOMS: atom_id res chain seq x y z
N MET A 1 26.83 5.67 1.91
CA MET A 1 26.45 5.90 0.50
C MET A 1 27.39 6.97 -0.02
N ALA A 2 28.24 6.61 -0.99
CA ALA A 2 29.14 7.60 -1.58
C ALA A 2 28.31 8.60 -2.41
N GLN A 3 28.73 9.86 -2.43
CA GLN A 3 28.10 10.95 -3.19
C GLN A 3 28.23 10.68 -4.71
N GLY A 4 27.36 9.81 -5.23
CA GLY A 4 27.41 9.32 -6.61
C GLY A 4 26.66 8.01 -6.86
N GLU A 5 26.33 7.24 -5.81
CA GLU A 5 25.55 6.01 -5.96
C GLU A 5 24.07 6.34 -6.22
N LEU A 6 23.48 5.67 -7.21
CA LEU A 6 22.06 5.79 -7.50
C LEU A 6 21.26 5.20 -6.33
N PRO A 7 20.19 5.89 -5.84
CA PRO A 7 19.41 5.35 -4.74
C PRO A 7 18.78 4.01 -5.14
N GLU A 8 18.74 3.08 -4.19
CA GLU A 8 18.06 1.81 -4.40
C GLU A 8 16.58 2.03 -4.72
N ILE A 9 16.07 1.29 -5.70
CA ILE A 9 14.64 1.25 -5.97
C ILE A 9 14.06 0.10 -5.15
N PHE A 10 13.61 0.41 -3.94
CA PHE A 10 13.01 -0.58 -3.06
C PHE A 10 11.82 -1.27 -3.72
N GLY A 11 11.85 -2.60 -3.73
CA GLY A 11 10.79 -3.42 -4.34
C GLY A 11 10.79 -3.41 -5.87
N SER A 12 11.92 -3.12 -6.54
CA SER A 12 11.99 -3.18 -8.02
C SER A 12 11.55 -4.53 -8.60
N ASP A 13 11.81 -5.62 -7.87
CA ASP A 13 11.45 -6.99 -8.19
C ASP A 13 10.09 -7.41 -7.60
N TRP A 14 9.42 -6.52 -6.87
CA TRP A 14 8.17 -6.85 -6.18
C TRP A 14 7.13 -7.39 -7.16
N ILE A 15 6.52 -8.51 -6.76
CA ILE A 15 5.41 -9.15 -7.44
C ILE A 15 4.47 -9.76 -6.38
N PRO A 16 3.16 -9.85 -6.65
CA PRO A 16 2.24 -10.53 -5.75
C PRO A 16 2.60 -12.02 -5.63
N LYS A 17 2.79 -12.49 -4.39
CA LYS A 17 3.14 -13.89 -4.09
C LYS A 17 1.98 -14.86 -4.37
N SER A 18 0.74 -14.41 -4.24
CA SER A 18 -0.47 -15.23 -4.39
C SER A 18 -1.60 -14.44 -5.03
N THR A 19 -2.58 -15.17 -5.58
CA THR A 19 -3.87 -14.62 -5.99
C THR A 19 -4.67 -14.19 -4.76
N LEU A 20 -5.66 -13.32 -4.96
CA LEU A 20 -6.65 -12.98 -3.93
C LEU A 20 -7.99 -13.56 -4.33
N ASP A 21 -8.79 -13.97 -3.36
CA ASP A 21 -10.16 -14.41 -3.61
C ASP A 21 -11.06 -13.18 -3.70
N PHE A 22 -11.81 -13.09 -4.81
CA PHE A 22 -12.70 -11.96 -5.04
C PHE A 22 -14.06 -12.26 -4.40
N THR A 23 -14.59 -11.25 -3.72
CA THR A 23 -15.96 -11.27 -3.17
C THR A 23 -16.99 -10.84 -4.23
N GLN A 24 -16.52 -10.18 -5.28
CA GLN A 24 -17.28 -9.76 -6.45
C GLN A 24 -16.35 -9.68 -7.67
N PRO A 25 -16.86 -9.98 -8.88
CA PRO A 25 -16.06 -9.92 -10.10
C PRO A 25 -15.61 -8.49 -10.42
N LEU A 26 -14.39 -8.34 -10.96
CA LEU A 26 -13.88 -7.08 -11.49
C LEU A 26 -14.28 -6.92 -12.96
N LEU A 27 -15.11 -5.93 -13.28
CA LEU A 27 -15.46 -5.64 -14.67
C LEU A 27 -14.24 -5.08 -15.43
N ALA A 28 -13.94 -5.62 -16.60
CA ALA A 28 -12.80 -5.19 -17.42
C ALA A 28 -12.86 -3.69 -17.76
N VAL A 29 -14.05 -3.16 -18.06
CA VAL A 29 -14.26 -1.73 -18.35
C VAL A 29 -13.95 -0.86 -17.14
N ALA A 30 -14.36 -1.30 -15.93
CA ALA A 30 -14.07 -0.58 -14.69
C ALA A 30 -12.57 -0.61 -14.39
N ALA A 31 -11.91 -1.76 -14.54
CA ALA A 31 -10.48 -1.89 -14.37
C ALA A 31 -9.69 -0.98 -15.32
N ARG A 32 -10.04 -0.97 -16.61
CA ARG A 32 -9.43 -0.08 -17.62
C ARG A 32 -9.54 1.39 -17.20
N ARG A 33 -10.73 1.82 -16.77
CA ARG A 33 -10.97 3.19 -16.32
C ARG A 33 -10.06 3.55 -15.15
N GLU A 34 -10.03 2.73 -14.09
CA GLU A 34 -9.20 3.00 -12.92
C GLU A 34 -7.70 3.04 -13.27
N ILE A 35 -7.25 2.16 -14.16
CA ILE A 35 -5.86 2.14 -14.65
C ILE A 35 -5.52 3.44 -15.37
N LEU A 36 -6.37 3.88 -16.30
CA LEU A 36 -6.10 5.10 -17.05
C LEU A 36 -6.19 6.35 -16.17
N LEU A 37 -7.09 6.40 -15.20
CA LEU A 37 -7.15 7.49 -14.21
C LEU A 37 -5.86 7.55 -13.38
N PHE A 38 -5.38 6.40 -12.90
CA PHE A 38 -4.11 6.31 -12.17
C PHE A 38 -2.92 6.79 -13.02
N VAL A 39 -2.84 6.33 -14.26
CA VAL A 39 -1.79 6.74 -15.19
C VAL A 39 -1.89 8.23 -15.51
N THR A 40 -3.09 8.77 -15.69
CA THR A 40 -3.29 10.21 -15.92
C THR A 40 -2.80 11.06 -14.74
N GLN A 41 -3.03 10.59 -13.52
CA GLN A 41 -2.63 11.33 -12.31
C GLN A 41 -1.10 11.40 -12.11
N GLN A 42 -0.38 10.33 -12.48
CA GLN A 42 1.02 10.13 -12.06
C GLN A 42 2.01 9.98 -13.23
N HIS A 43 1.52 9.58 -14.42
CA HIS A 43 2.30 9.12 -15.56
C HIS A 43 1.64 9.47 -16.90
N ASP A 44 1.06 10.66 -17.02
CA ASP A 44 0.27 11.15 -18.16
C ASP A 44 0.92 10.89 -19.54
N GLY A 45 2.24 11.08 -19.66
CA GLY A 45 2.98 10.81 -20.89
C GLY A 45 2.98 9.35 -21.35
N LYS A 46 2.45 8.41 -20.54
CA LYS A 46 2.35 6.98 -20.88
C LYS A 46 0.91 6.51 -21.16
N ILE A 47 -0.07 7.42 -21.17
CA ILE A 47 -1.50 7.08 -21.37
C ILE A 47 -1.70 6.25 -22.64
N SER A 48 -1.16 6.70 -23.78
CA SER A 48 -1.34 6.00 -25.07
C SER A 48 -0.76 4.59 -25.03
N LEU A 49 0.48 4.44 -24.56
CA LEU A 49 1.13 3.14 -24.44
C LEU A 49 0.31 2.16 -23.59
N VAL A 50 -0.18 2.63 -22.44
CA VAL A 50 -0.99 1.82 -21.52
C VAL A 50 -2.31 1.43 -22.15
N ALA A 51 -3.00 2.38 -22.79
CA ALA A 51 -4.28 2.16 -23.44
C ALA A 51 -4.15 1.15 -24.59
N ASP A 52 -3.15 1.33 -25.47
CA ASP A 52 -2.95 0.48 -26.64
C ASP A 52 -2.63 -0.97 -26.25
N ILE A 53 -1.76 -1.16 -25.25
CA ILE A 53 -1.43 -2.49 -24.74
C ILE A 53 -2.64 -3.14 -24.07
N TRP A 54 -3.43 -2.38 -23.30
CA TRP A 54 -4.66 -2.88 -22.70
C TRP A 54 -5.64 -3.34 -23.78
N ASP A 55 -5.92 -2.47 -24.75
CA ASP A 55 -6.92 -2.69 -25.79
C ASP A 55 -6.54 -3.87 -26.68
N HIS A 56 -5.24 -4.08 -26.94
CA HIS A 56 -4.76 -5.26 -27.63
C HIS A 56 -5.01 -6.55 -26.82
N LEU A 57 -4.62 -6.58 -25.54
CA LEU A 57 -4.66 -7.79 -24.73
C LEU A 57 -6.09 -8.20 -24.34
N ILE A 58 -6.97 -7.23 -24.07
CA ILE A 58 -8.32 -7.47 -23.56
C ILE A 58 -9.22 -8.19 -24.57
N THR A 59 -8.91 -8.12 -25.87
CA THR A 59 -9.64 -8.85 -26.93
C THR A 59 -9.68 -10.36 -26.70
N SER A 60 -8.68 -10.90 -26.01
CA SER A 60 -8.53 -12.33 -25.73
C SER A 60 -9.02 -12.76 -24.34
N GLU A 61 -9.68 -11.85 -23.60
CA GLU A 61 -9.98 -12.00 -22.18
C GLU A 61 -11.48 -11.87 -21.89
N PRO A 62 -11.98 -12.40 -20.76
CA PRO A 62 -13.37 -12.26 -20.38
C PRO A 62 -13.73 -10.80 -20.04
N LYS A 63 -15.02 -10.46 -20.13
CA LYS A 63 -15.54 -9.13 -19.75
C LYS A 63 -15.44 -8.83 -18.25
N GLN A 64 -15.23 -9.86 -17.45
CA GLN A 64 -15.12 -9.78 -16.00
C GLN A 64 -14.02 -10.73 -15.51
N PHE A 65 -13.32 -10.35 -14.45
CA PHE A 65 -12.23 -11.10 -13.89
C PHE A 65 -12.53 -11.56 -12.47
N GLU A 66 -12.19 -12.81 -12.22
CA GLU A 66 -11.98 -13.37 -10.88
C GLU A 66 -10.50 -13.30 -10.50
N GLY A 67 -10.19 -13.45 -9.22
CA GLY A 67 -8.83 -13.36 -8.66
C GLY A 67 -7.73 -14.07 -9.47
N PRO A 68 -7.86 -15.36 -9.80
CA PRO A 68 -6.87 -16.07 -10.59
C PRO A 68 -6.70 -15.53 -12.01
N SER A 69 -7.82 -15.22 -12.69
CA SER A 69 -7.79 -14.66 -14.05
C SER A 69 -7.20 -13.25 -14.09
N TRP A 70 -7.51 -12.41 -13.10
CA TRP A 70 -6.94 -11.07 -12.94
C TRP A 70 -5.43 -11.12 -12.72
N SER A 71 -4.94 -12.04 -11.90
CA SER A 71 -3.51 -12.23 -11.65
C SER A 71 -2.77 -12.64 -12.93
N LYS A 72 -3.32 -13.57 -13.70
CA LYS A 72 -2.76 -14.01 -14.99
C LYS A 72 -2.73 -12.86 -15.99
N PHE A 73 -3.82 -12.12 -16.12
CA PHE A 73 -3.92 -10.96 -16.99
C PHE A 73 -2.93 -9.86 -16.58
N SER A 74 -2.84 -9.54 -15.28
CA SER A 74 -1.92 -8.53 -14.75
C SER A 74 -0.46 -8.83 -15.11
N LYS A 75 -0.02 -10.09 -15.03
CA LYS A 75 1.32 -10.49 -15.45
C LYS A 75 1.55 -10.22 -16.94
N ARG A 76 0.64 -10.68 -17.81
CA ARG A 76 0.71 -10.44 -19.26
C ARG A 76 0.74 -8.95 -19.59
N PHE A 77 -0.07 -8.15 -18.89
CA PHE A 77 -0.16 -6.71 -19.09
C PHE A 77 1.14 -6.00 -18.69
N ILE A 78 1.72 -6.34 -17.53
CA ILE A 78 3.01 -5.80 -17.10
C ILE A 78 4.15 -6.23 -18.03
N ASP A 79 4.15 -7.47 -18.52
CA ASP A 79 5.13 -7.95 -19.50
C ASP A 79 5.01 -7.19 -20.83
N GLY A 80 3.77 -6.94 -21.28
CA GLY A 80 3.48 -6.12 -22.45
C GLY A 80 3.99 -4.69 -22.29
N LEU A 81 3.74 -4.05 -21.14
CA LEU A 81 4.24 -2.72 -20.81
C LEU A 81 5.76 -2.67 -20.81
N SER A 82 6.41 -3.63 -20.15
CA SER A 82 7.87 -3.71 -20.10
C SER A 82 8.49 -3.77 -21.49
N LYS A 83 7.96 -4.65 -22.36
CA LYS A 83 8.41 -4.76 -23.76
C LYS A 83 8.14 -3.48 -24.56
N GLY A 84 6.97 -2.88 -24.39
CA GLY A 84 6.58 -1.64 -25.07
C GLY A 84 7.51 -0.48 -24.71
N LEU A 85 7.91 -0.35 -23.44
CA LEU A 85 8.84 0.68 -22.98
C LEU A 85 10.24 0.51 -23.57
N VAL A 86 10.75 -0.72 -23.62
CA VAL A 86 12.05 -1.04 -24.23
C VAL A 86 12.00 -0.76 -25.74
N SER A 87 10.96 -1.23 -26.43
CA SER A 87 10.79 -1.01 -27.87
C SER A 87 10.66 0.47 -28.23
N GLN A 88 9.98 1.27 -27.40
CA GLN A 88 9.88 2.71 -27.59
C GLN A 88 11.24 3.41 -27.47
N LEU A 89 12.10 2.96 -26.54
CA LEU A 89 13.45 3.49 -26.40
C LEU A 89 14.32 3.10 -27.60
N ASP A 90 14.29 1.82 -27.98
CA ASP A 90 15.08 1.29 -29.11
C ASP A 90 14.67 1.93 -30.44
N SER A 91 13.38 2.20 -30.65
CA SER A 91 12.90 2.79 -31.91
C SER A 91 13.19 4.28 -32.05
N LYS A 92 13.40 5.01 -30.93
CA LYS A 92 13.49 6.48 -30.94
C LYS A 92 14.85 7.03 -30.54
N MET A 93 15.65 6.27 -29.79
CA MET A 93 16.92 6.73 -29.22
C MET A 93 17.98 5.61 -29.19
N ALA A 94 17.98 4.71 -30.16
CA ALA A 94 18.94 3.59 -30.19
C ALA A 94 20.39 4.07 -30.30
N GLU A 95 20.65 5.12 -31.08
CA GLU A 95 22.00 5.63 -31.33
C GLU A 95 22.52 6.44 -30.14
N GLU A 96 21.62 7.05 -29.38
CA GLU A 96 21.91 7.95 -28.26
C GLU A 96 21.87 7.26 -26.90
N LYS A 97 21.78 5.92 -26.83
CA LYS A 97 21.68 5.18 -25.55
C LYS A 97 22.77 5.54 -24.55
N GLN A 98 23.98 5.78 -25.04
CA GLN A 98 25.17 6.11 -24.24
C GLN A 98 25.40 7.62 -24.11
N SER A 99 24.54 8.45 -24.71
CA SER A 99 24.60 9.89 -24.58
C SER A 99 24.18 10.31 -23.17
N GLU A 100 24.91 11.25 -22.59
CA GLU A 100 24.60 11.79 -21.27
C GLU A 100 23.32 12.63 -21.31
N VAL A 101 22.34 12.31 -20.47
CA VAL A 101 21.08 13.08 -20.32
C VAL A 101 21.19 14.06 -19.17
N ILE A 102 21.75 13.60 -18.06
CA ILE A 102 22.09 14.41 -16.89
C ILE A 102 23.46 13.95 -16.38
N PRO A 103 24.19 14.79 -15.63
CA PRO A 103 25.55 14.47 -15.21
C PRO A 103 25.69 13.06 -14.63
N ARG A 104 26.61 12.27 -15.21
CA ARG A 104 26.93 10.88 -14.87
C ARG A 104 25.80 9.88 -15.12
N ARG A 105 24.83 10.18 -15.99
CA ARG A 105 23.77 9.25 -16.39
C ARG A 105 23.51 9.34 -17.88
N ASP A 106 23.76 8.23 -18.56
CA ASP A 106 23.36 8.01 -19.94
C ASP A 106 21.83 7.83 -20.06
N VAL A 107 21.34 7.88 -21.32
CA VAL A 107 19.93 7.67 -21.66
C VAL A 107 19.43 6.32 -21.15
N GLU A 108 20.18 5.26 -21.38
CA GLU A 108 19.78 3.89 -21.04
C GLU A 108 19.53 3.73 -19.53
N THR A 109 20.48 4.14 -18.71
CA THR A 109 20.42 4.12 -17.25
C THR A 109 19.30 5.00 -16.73
N TYR A 110 19.17 6.22 -17.26
CA TYR A 110 18.17 7.17 -16.81
C TYR A 110 16.74 6.69 -17.12
N VAL A 111 16.50 6.24 -18.36
CA VAL A 111 15.19 5.78 -18.81
C VAL A 111 14.83 4.45 -18.15
N THR A 112 15.77 3.49 -18.05
CA THR A 112 15.53 2.19 -17.41
C THR A 112 15.06 2.37 -15.98
N ARG A 113 15.69 3.26 -15.20
CA ARG A 113 15.24 3.53 -13.82
C ARG A 113 13.84 4.10 -13.75
N ARG A 114 13.49 5.05 -14.64
CA ARG A 114 12.13 5.61 -14.70
C ARG A 114 11.10 4.54 -15.10
N ASN A 115 11.47 3.65 -16.02
CA ASN A 115 10.65 2.51 -16.42
C ASN A 115 10.44 1.53 -15.26
N THR A 116 11.48 1.24 -14.47
CA THR A 116 11.37 0.40 -13.27
C THR A 116 10.39 0.97 -12.26
N HIS A 117 10.47 2.26 -11.94
CA HIS A 117 9.51 2.92 -11.05
C HIS A 117 8.08 2.86 -11.60
N PHE A 118 7.91 3.15 -12.88
CA PHE A 118 6.60 3.09 -13.52
C PHE A 118 6.01 1.67 -13.50
N LEU A 119 6.79 0.64 -13.83
CA LEU A 119 6.34 -0.75 -13.78
C LEU A 119 5.98 -1.16 -12.35
N LEU A 120 6.75 -0.72 -11.35
CA LEU A 120 6.41 -0.95 -9.95
C LEU A 120 5.06 -0.32 -9.58
N ASP A 121 4.84 0.95 -9.95
CA ASP A 121 3.57 1.64 -9.73
C ASP A 121 2.39 0.92 -10.39
N MET A 122 2.57 0.45 -11.62
CA MET A 122 1.54 -0.31 -12.34
C MET A 122 1.25 -1.65 -11.65
N LYS A 123 2.28 -2.39 -11.19
CA LYS A 123 2.09 -3.64 -10.44
C LYS A 123 1.30 -3.38 -9.14
N LEU A 124 1.65 -2.34 -8.40
CA LEU A 124 0.97 -1.96 -7.15
C LEU A 124 -0.48 -1.52 -7.40
N MET A 125 -0.72 -0.77 -8.47
CA MET A 125 -2.06 -0.36 -8.89
C MET A 125 -2.93 -1.58 -9.21
N LEU A 126 -2.44 -2.50 -10.03
CA LEU A 126 -3.19 -3.73 -10.38
C LEU A 126 -3.48 -4.58 -9.13
N ARG A 127 -2.54 -4.64 -8.19
CA ARG A 127 -2.74 -5.31 -6.91
C ARG A 127 -3.77 -4.58 -6.04
N ARG A 128 -3.80 -3.25 -6.06
CA ARG A 128 -4.81 -2.46 -5.34
C ARG A 128 -6.22 -2.77 -5.83
N LEU A 129 -6.42 -2.87 -7.15
CA LEU A 129 -7.70 -3.31 -7.72
C LEU A 129 -8.10 -4.71 -7.23
N ALA A 130 -7.14 -5.64 -7.18
CA ALA A 130 -7.40 -6.97 -6.65
C ALA A 130 -7.82 -6.94 -5.17
N HIS A 131 -7.17 -6.12 -4.34
CA HIS A 131 -7.56 -5.95 -2.94
C HIS A 131 -8.95 -5.34 -2.79
N TYR A 132 -9.33 -4.35 -3.61
CA TYR A 132 -10.68 -3.77 -3.55
C TYR A 132 -11.77 -4.81 -3.78
N MET A 133 -11.52 -5.79 -4.64
CA MET A 133 -12.48 -6.87 -4.93
C MET A 133 -12.43 -8.00 -3.89
N SER A 134 -11.33 -8.15 -3.15
CA SER A 134 -11.19 -9.16 -2.10
C SER A 134 -11.72 -8.73 -0.73
N VAL A 135 -12.14 -7.46 -0.56
CA VAL A 135 -12.65 -6.97 0.73
C VAL A 135 -14.01 -7.59 1.05
N THR A 136 -14.06 -8.35 2.14
CA THR A 136 -15.29 -8.96 2.66
C THR A 136 -16.17 -7.98 3.43
N VAL A 137 -17.47 -8.27 3.54
CA VAL A 137 -18.40 -7.49 4.38
C VAL A 137 -17.96 -7.51 5.85
N LYS A 138 -17.50 -8.67 6.35
CA LYS A 138 -16.94 -8.79 7.70
C LYS A 138 -15.78 -7.81 7.92
N GLN A 139 -14.81 -7.76 7.01
CA GLN A 139 -13.70 -6.81 7.11
C GLN A 139 -14.19 -5.36 7.15
N ARG A 140 -15.21 -4.99 6.36
CA ARG A 140 -15.78 -3.62 6.39
C ARG A 140 -16.42 -3.30 7.75
N LEU A 141 -17.14 -4.25 8.34
CA LEU A 141 -17.72 -4.10 9.67
C LEU A 141 -16.65 -3.99 10.75
N ASP A 142 -15.62 -4.85 10.68
CA ASP A 142 -14.47 -4.81 11.59
C ASP A 142 -13.77 -3.45 11.49
N TRP A 143 -13.47 -2.96 10.28
CA TRP A 143 -12.85 -1.65 10.07
C TRP A 143 -13.70 -0.51 10.62
N GLN A 144 -15.01 -0.49 10.36
CA GLN A 144 -15.90 0.55 10.87
C GLN A 144 -15.94 0.56 12.41
N SER A 145 -15.99 -0.62 13.03
CA SER A 145 -15.94 -0.77 14.48
C SER A 145 -14.62 -0.23 15.05
N HIS A 146 -13.49 -0.63 14.48
CA HIS A 146 -12.17 -0.18 14.93
C HIS A 146 -11.93 1.31 14.66
N MET A 147 -12.39 1.85 13.54
CA MET A 147 -12.36 3.29 13.25
C MET A 147 -13.13 4.07 14.31
N THR A 148 -14.32 3.59 14.69
CA THR A 148 -15.16 4.23 15.73
C THR A 148 -14.48 4.18 17.10
N ARG A 149 -13.88 3.04 17.47
CA ARG A 149 -13.12 2.90 18.72
C ARG A 149 -11.89 3.81 18.76
N THR A 150 -11.17 3.90 17.65
CA THR A 150 -10.00 4.77 17.50
C THR A 150 -10.41 6.23 17.70
N ARG A 151 -11.48 6.67 17.03
CA ARG A 151 -12.03 8.02 17.20
C ARG A 151 -12.41 8.33 18.65
N TYR A 152 -13.10 7.40 19.32
CA TYR A 152 -13.49 7.59 20.72
C TYR A 152 -12.27 7.69 21.64
N MET A 153 -11.28 6.81 21.47
CA MET A 153 -10.01 6.87 22.19
C MET A 153 -9.31 8.22 21.97
N ASP A 154 -9.23 8.66 20.72
CA ASP A 154 -8.57 9.90 20.34
C ASP A 154 -9.23 11.13 20.98
N GLU A 155 -10.56 11.14 21.10
CA GLU A 155 -11.30 12.20 21.78
C GLU A 155 -10.99 12.24 23.28
N VAL A 156 -10.95 11.07 23.94
CA VAL A 156 -10.56 10.96 25.35
C VAL A 156 -9.12 11.41 25.56
N LEU A 157 -8.17 10.91 24.77
CA LEU A 157 -6.76 11.32 24.84
C LEU A 157 -6.62 12.82 24.64
N LYS A 158 -7.32 13.40 23.65
CA LYS A 158 -7.30 14.84 23.41
C LYS A 158 -7.80 15.63 24.62
N GLN A 159 -8.86 15.17 25.29
CA GLN A 159 -9.35 15.79 26.51
C GLN A 159 -8.29 15.73 27.61
N ILE A 160 -7.69 14.55 27.86
CA ILE A 160 -6.64 14.35 28.86
C ILE A 160 -5.45 15.28 28.61
N PHE A 161 -4.97 15.34 27.37
CA PHE A 161 -3.82 16.17 27.00
C PHE A 161 -4.13 17.67 26.98
N THR A 162 -5.40 18.08 26.87
CA THR A 162 -5.81 19.49 26.85
C THR A 162 -6.12 20.01 28.24
N ASP A 163 -6.93 19.27 29.01
CA ASP A 163 -7.46 19.71 30.31
C ASP A 163 -6.56 19.28 31.48
N GLY A 164 -5.81 18.19 31.29
CA GLY A 164 -5.01 17.50 32.30
C GLY A 164 -5.87 16.65 33.24
N ILE A 165 -5.32 15.52 33.70
CA ILE A 165 -5.87 14.71 34.78
C ILE A 165 -5.10 15.02 36.07
N GLU A 166 -5.79 15.18 37.20
CA GLU A 166 -5.14 15.32 38.51
C GLU A 166 -4.45 14.01 38.93
N THR A 167 -3.22 14.11 39.39
CA THR A 167 -2.43 12.97 39.89
C THR A 167 -2.41 12.92 41.42
N PRO A 168 -2.14 11.76 42.04
CA PRO A 168 -2.16 11.60 43.50
C PRO A 168 -1.19 12.51 44.27
N ASP A 169 -0.15 13.04 43.60
CA ASP A 169 0.82 13.99 44.15
C ASP A 169 0.36 15.46 44.04
N GLY A 170 -0.84 15.71 43.54
CA GLY A 170 -1.42 17.04 43.34
C GLY A 170 -0.92 17.76 42.07
N SER A 171 -0.13 17.10 41.23
CA SER A 171 0.24 17.61 39.92
C SER A 171 -0.85 17.31 38.86
N LYS A 172 -0.61 17.71 37.61
CA LYS A 172 -1.50 17.40 36.48
C LYS A 172 -0.74 16.57 35.45
N PHE A 173 -1.27 15.39 35.15
CA PHE A 173 -0.88 14.60 33.99
C PHE A 173 -1.49 15.19 32.73
N GLY A 174 -0.65 15.67 31.83
CA GLY A 174 -1.03 16.27 30.56
C GLY A 174 0.20 16.44 29.68
N GLY A 175 0.06 17.02 28.49
CA GLY A 175 1.17 17.11 27.55
C GLY A 175 0.92 18.07 26.41
N LYS A 176 1.91 18.24 25.53
CA LYS A 176 1.81 19.14 24.38
C LYS A 176 0.89 18.54 23.33
N GLY A 177 -0.36 19.03 23.27
CA GLY A 177 -1.29 18.94 22.14
C GLY A 177 -1.33 17.62 21.38
N PHE A 178 -2.29 16.77 21.71
CA PHE A 178 -2.56 15.53 20.97
C PHE A 178 -3.14 15.83 19.58
N ARG A 179 -2.50 15.32 18.53
CA ARG A 179 -2.94 15.46 17.12
C ARG A 179 -3.24 14.09 16.51
N SER A 180 -4.52 13.75 16.44
CA SER A 180 -5.01 12.46 15.95
C SER A 180 -5.73 12.51 14.60
N THR A 181 -5.67 13.63 13.89
CA THR A 181 -6.49 13.78 12.67
C THR A 181 -6.15 12.68 11.64
N TRP A 182 -7.17 11.97 11.17
CA TRP A 182 -7.14 10.97 10.08
C TRP A 182 -6.41 9.64 10.38
N GLN A 183 -6.28 9.26 11.64
CA GLN A 183 -5.62 8.00 12.00
C GLN A 183 -6.51 6.77 11.85
N GLU A 184 -7.83 6.92 11.76
CA GLU A 184 -8.78 5.81 11.82
C GLU A 184 -8.61 4.81 10.68
N ALA A 185 -8.15 5.27 9.51
CA ALA A 185 -7.93 4.38 8.36
C ALA A 185 -6.81 3.35 8.61
N VAL A 186 -5.88 3.61 9.54
CA VAL A 186 -4.76 2.70 9.83
C VAL A 186 -5.26 1.35 10.36
N VAL A 187 -6.46 1.29 10.96
CA VAL A 187 -7.05 0.04 11.48
C VAL A 187 -7.19 -1.02 10.39
N ALA A 188 -7.32 -0.62 9.12
CA ALA A 188 -7.48 -1.55 8.02
C ALA A 188 -6.23 -2.43 7.82
N VAL A 189 -5.05 -1.94 8.22
CA VAL A 189 -3.78 -2.69 8.16
C VAL A 189 -3.87 -3.98 8.99
N ALA A 190 -4.61 -3.98 10.10
CA ALA A 190 -4.81 -5.16 10.95
C ALA A 190 -5.37 -6.36 10.16
N SER A 191 -6.17 -6.12 9.12
CA SER A 191 -6.73 -7.19 8.29
C SER A 191 -5.69 -7.95 7.45
N GLY A 192 -4.50 -7.38 7.28
CA GLY A 192 -3.37 -8.02 6.61
C GLY A 192 -2.33 -8.60 7.56
N LEU A 193 -2.48 -8.39 8.88
CA LEU A 193 -1.57 -8.88 9.91
C LEU A 193 -2.13 -10.14 10.58
N LYS A 194 -1.23 -10.92 11.17
CA LYS A 194 -1.57 -12.10 11.98
C LYS A 194 -1.56 -11.73 13.44
N SER A 195 -2.71 -11.80 14.10
CA SER A 195 -2.76 -11.76 15.56
C SER A 195 -2.59 -13.16 16.15
N ASN A 196 -2.14 -13.23 17.41
CA ASN A 196 -2.12 -14.47 18.19
C ASN A 196 -2.84 -14.25 19.53
N PRO A 197 -4.18 -14.08 19.51
CA PRO A 197 -4.95 -13.66 20.69
C PRO A 197 -4.96 -14.69 21.83
N ASN A 198 -4.58 -15.94 21.53
CA ASN A 198 -4.51 -17.03 22.51
C ASN A 198 -3.11 -17.23 23.08
N ALA A 199 -2.14 -16.38 22.72
CA ALA A 199 -0.81 -16.43 23.31
C ALA A 199 -0.89 -16.12 24.81
N ASP A 200 -0.03 -16.76 25.60
CA ASP A 200 0.16 -16.40 26.99
C ASP A 200 0.68 -14.95 27.10
N LEU A 201 0.31 -14.22 28.15
CA LEU A 201 0.75 -12.83 28.35
C LEU A 201 2.28 -12.69 28.48
N SER A 202 2.97 -13.76 28.89
CA SER A 202 4.44 -13.80 28.96
C SER A 202 5.10 -14.17 27.62
N ALA A 203 4.32 -14.50 26.58
CA ALA A 203 4.84 -14.88 25.29
C ALA A 203 5.52 -13.71 24.58
N THR A 204 6.66 -13.98 23.95
CA THR A 204 7.40 -13.01 23.15
C THR A 204 7.66 -13.55 21.74
N PRO A 205 8.07 -12.71 20.77
CA PRO A 205 8.41 -13.17 19.44
C PRO A 205 9.46 -14.29 19.48
N GLY A 206 9.12 -15.44 18.89
CA GLY A 206 9.98 -16.62 18.90
C GLY A 206 9.92 -17.46 20.19
N ASN A 207 9.18 -17.02 21.20
CA ASN A 207 8.95 -17.73 22.46
C ASN A 207 7.46 -17.70 22.83
N GLY A 208 6.66 -18.49 22.11
CA GLY A 208 5.21 -18.62 22.34
C GLY A 208 4.33 -17.65 21.52
N TYR A 209 4.86 -16.54 21.00
CA TYR A 209 4.12 -15.63 20.12
C TYR A 209 4.54 -15.80 18.65
N GLN A 210 3.58 -16.14 17.77
CA GLN A 210 3.81 -16.36 16.33
C GLN A 210 3.08 -15.36 15.42
N GLY A 211 2.51 -14.29 16.00
CA GLY A 211 1.85 -13.21 15.26
C GLY A 211 2.78 -12.05 14.91
N ASP A 212 2.22 -11.04 14.26
CA ASP A 212 2.84 -9.75 14.03
C ASP A 212 2.67 -8.84 15.26
N LEU A 213 3.70 -8.05 15.59
CA LEU A 213 3.65 -7.06 16.67
C LEU A 213 3.43 -5.66 16.14
N VAL A 214 2.61 -4.89 16.84
CA VAL A 214 2.38 -3.48 16.61
C VAL A 214 2.66 -2.73 17.90
N ALA A 215 3.46 -1.67 17.83
CA ALA A 215 3.66 -0.78 18.96
C ALA A 215 2.60 0.33 18.93
N PRO A 216 2.00 0.70 20.09
CA PRO A 216 1.01 1.78 20.18
C PRO A 216 1.68 3.16 20.12
N MET A 217 2.30 3.47 18.98
CA MET A 217 2.85 4.80 18.71
C MET A 217 1.70 5.79 18.46
N ILE A 218 1.96 7.10 18.65
CA ILE A 218 0.96 8.18 18.54
C ILE A 218 0.11 8.14 17.25
N ARG A 219 0.60 7.53 16.16
CA ARG A 219 -0.14 7.41 14.87
C ARG A 219 -0.71 6.04 14.57
N ASP A 220 -0.38 5.06 15.39
CA ASP A 220 -0.71 3.65 15.19
C ASP A 220 -1.63 3.12 16.31
N VAL A 221 -2.15 4.01 17.17
CA VAL A 221 -3.08 3.67 18.26
C VAL A 221 -4.26 2.85 17.74
N GLY A 222 -4.87 3.27 16.63
CA GLY A 222 -5.96 2.52 16.02
C GLY A 222 -5.56 1.12 15.57
N LEU A 223 -4.35 0.97 15.02
CA LEU A 223 -3.82 -0.33 14.60
C LEU A 223 -3.55 -1.23 15.82
N ALA A 224 -2.96 -0.69 16.88
CA ALA A 224 -2.74 -1.40 18.15
C ALA A 224 -4.05 -1.91 18.75
N LEU A 225 -5.07 -1.03 18.84
CA LEU A 225 -6.42 -1.40 19.29
C LEU A 225 -7.07 -2.47 18.39
N ALA A 226 -6.84 -2.40 17.08
CA ALA A 226 -7.34 -3.40 16.12
C ALA A 226 -6.62 -4.74 16.24
N MET A 227 -5.36 -4.74 16.69
CA MET A 227 -4.56 -5.95 16.95
C MET A 227 -4.86 -6.60 18.30
N GLY A 228 -5.69 -5.98 19.14
CA GLY A 228 -6.18 -6.54 20.40
C GLY A 228 -5.73 -5.80 21.65
N ASP A 229 -4.95 -4.73 21.52
CA ASP A 229 -4.59 -3.91 22.68
C ASP A 229 -5.82 -3.28 23.31
N THR A 230 -5.76 -3.17 24.64
CA THR A 230 -6.80 -2.50 25.41
C THR A 230 -6.56 -1.00 25.44
N PRO A 231 -7.61 -0.19 25.66
CA PRO A 231 -7.44 1.23 25.96
C PRO A 231 -6.39 1.52 27.05
N LEU A 232 -6.38 0.70 28.11
CA LEU A 232 -5.47 0.86 29.23
C LEU A 232 -4.02 0.56 28.83
N SER A 233 -3.77 -0.50 28.05
CA SER A 233 -2.43 -0.85 27.61
C SER A 233 -1.84 0.20 26.66
N VAL A 234 -2.68 0.80 25.80
CA VAL A 234 -2.26 1.92 24.96
C VAL A 234 -1.92 3.16 25.79
N MET A 235 -2.72 3.47 26.83
CA MET A 235 -2.45 4.64 27.69
C MET A 235 -1.24 4.46 28.61
N ALA A 236 -0.86 3.23 28.93
CA ALA A 236 0.26 2.91 29.81
C ALA A 236 1.61 2.78 29.08
N ALA A 237 1.61 2.75 27.75
CA ALA A 237 2.80 2.64 26.91
C ALA A 237 3.53 3.99 26.75
#